data_AF-A0A9P4J6F0-F1
#
_entry.id   AF-A0A9P4J6F0-F1
#
_cell.length_a   1.000
_cell.length_b   1.000
_cell.length_c   1.000
_cell.angle_alpha   90.00
_cell.angle_beta   90.00
_cell.angle_gamma   90.00
#
_symmetry.space_group_name_H-M   'P 1'
#
loop_
_entity.id
_entity.type
_entity.pdbx_description
1 polymer ?
#
loop_
_entity_poly.entity_id
_entity_poly.type
_entity_poly.pdbx_seq_one_letter_code
_entity_poly.pdbx_strand_id
1 'polypeptide(L)'
;MLDRQVNLLCIDGGGVKGLSALLLIRKLMEFIDSENPPKPCEHFDMIGGTNTGGLIAIMLGRLRMTVDECIDHYLSLHDSVFLDNGIFELRDRYNDYAMEESVKDVLRSKNIDEDTLLKDTEDTACKV
;
A
#
# COMPACT_ATOMS: atom_id res chain seq x y z
N MET A 1 14.00 29.16 -8.26
CA MET A 1 13.41 27.95 -7.66
C MET A 1 14.54 26.97 -7.50
N LEU A 2 14.89 26.59 -6.28
CA LEU A 2 15.81 25.46 -6.07
C LEU A 2 15.13 24.21 -6.65
N ASP A 3 15.83 23.46 -7.49
CA ASP A 3 15.37 22.16 -8.01
C ASP A 3 15.07 21.24 -6.81
N ARG A 4 13.80 21.15 -6.43
CA ARG A 4 13.34 20.14 -5.47
C ARG A 4 13.51 18.79 -6.17
N GLN A 5 14.37 17.93 -5.62
CA GLN A 5 14.46 16.54 -6.06
C GLN A 5 13.12 15.85 -5.77
N VAL A 6 12.64 15.09 -6.76
CA VAL A 6 11.40 14.31 -6.68
C VAL A 6 11.75 12.91 -6.20
N ASN A 7 11.10 12.47 -5.12
CA ASN A 7 11.28 11.14 -4.54
C ASN A 7 10.13 10.23 -4.98
N LEU A 8 10.46 9.16 -5.70
CA LEU A 8 9.48 8.20 -6.22
C LEU A 8 9.70 6.82 -5.58
N LEU A 9 8.63 6.19 -5.10
CA LEU A 9 8.64 4.80 -4.64
C LEU A 9 7.83 3.94 -5.61
N CYS A 10 8.46 2.91 -6.18
CA CYS A 10 7.80 1.94 -7.07
C CYS A 10 7.79 0.56 -6.42
N ILE A 11 6.61 -0.06 -6.38
CA ILE A 11 6.39 -1.34 -5.70
C ILE A 11 5.85 -2.37 -6.70
N ASP A 12 6.69 -3.36 -7.01
CA ASP A 12 6.30 -4.44 -7.90
C ASP A 12 5.22 -5.35 -7.29
N GLY A 13 4.41 -5.95 -8.15
CA GLY A 13 3.48 -7.00 -7.76
C GLY A 13 4.20 -8.29 -7.42
N GLY A 14 3.73 -9.02 -6.40
CA GLY A 14 4.43 -10.23 -5.95
C GLY A 14 3.61 -11.24 -5.15
N GLY A 15 2.29 -11.05 -5.00
CA GLY A 15 1.46 -11.90 -4.13
C GLY A 15 2.05 -11.93 -2.72
N VAL A 16 2.17 -13.10 -2.10
CA VAL A 16 2.84 -13.28 -0.77
C VAL A 16 4.14 -12.51 -0.57
N LYS A 17 4.93 -12.30 -1.64
CA LYS A 17 6.22 -11.63 -1.57
C LYS A 17 6.10 -10.12 -1.30
N GLY A 18 4.91 -9.53 -1.39
CA GLY A 18 4.67 -8.13 -1.03
C GLY A 18 5.05 -7.78 0.42
N LEU A 19 5.00 -8.75 1.34
CA LEU A 19 5.50 -8.57 2.71
C LEU A 19 7.00 -8.22 2.72
N SER A 20 7.80 -8.82 1.83
CA SER A 20 9.23 -8.51 1.76
C SER A 20 9.49 -7.05 1.35
N ALA A 21 8.70 -6.52 0.41
CA ALA A 21 8.75 -5.11 0.01
C ALA A 21 8.39 -4.19 1.19
N LEU A 22 7.32 -4.51 1.94
CA LEU A 22 6.93 -3.75 3.13
C LEU A 22 8.01 -3.76 4.22
N LEU A 23 8.68 -4.89 4.44
CA LEU A 23 9.79 -4.98 5.40
C LEU A 23 10.98 -4.13 4.97
N LEU A 24 11.29 -4.08 3.68
CA LEU A 24 12.33 -3.21 3.12
C LEU A 24 11.95 -1.73 3.27
N ILE A 25 10.70 -1.37 2.96
CA ILE A 25 10.19 0.00 3.14
C ILE A 25 10.25 0.40 4.61
N ARG A 26 9.88 -0.49 5.54
CA ARG A 26 9.98 -0.22 6.99
C ARG A 26 11.42 0.08 7.39
N LYS A 27 12.37 -0.75 6.97
CA LYS A 27 13.80 -0.51 7.21
C LYS A 27 14.31 0.78 6.57
N LEU A 28 13.79 1.15 5.41
CA LEU A 28 14.12 2.42 4.78
C LEU A 28 13.60 3.62 5.60
N MET A 29 12.35 3.56 6.10
CA MET A 29 11.79 4.65 6.91
C MET A 29 12.54 4.77 8.25
N GLU A 30 12.88 3.65 8.89
CA GLU A 30 13.73 3.62 10.09
C GLU A 30 15.14 4.16 9.83
N PHE A 31 15.67 3.99 8.60
CA PHE A 31 16.97 4.55 8.23
C PHE A 31 16.93 6.07 8.02
N ILE A 32 15.79 6.60 7.60
CA ILE A 32 15.58 8.05 7.43
C ILE A 32 15.53 8.74 8.79
N ASP A 33 14.74 8.20 9.72
CA ASP A 33 14.69 8.63 11.12
C ASP A 33 14.43 7.41 12.01
N SER A 34 15.43 7.05 12.83
CA SER A 34 15.34 5.88 13.69
C SER A 34 14.50 6.10 14.95
N GLU A 35 14.32 7.35 15.38
CA GLU A 35 13.57 7.69 16.59
C GLU A 35 12.09 7.91 16.27
N ASN A 36 11.80 8.55 15.14
CA ASN A 36 10.45 8.80 14.66
C ASN A 36 10.35 8.60 13.13
N PRO A 37 10.32 7.34 12.65
CA PRO A 37 10.25 7.04 11.22
C PRO A 37 9.06 7.76 10.55
N PRO A 38 9.30 8.54 9.47
CA PRO A 38 8.22 9.22 8.79
C PRO A 38 7.30 8.23 8.08
N LYS A 39 6.06 8.64 7.82
CA LYS A 39 5.20 7.88 6.92
C LYS A 39 5.76 7.95 5.49
N PRO A 40 5.59 6.91 4.67
CA PRO A 40 6.05 6.96 3.28
C PRO A 40 5.49 8.16 2.50
N CYS A 41 4.22 8.52 2.71
CA CYS A 41 3.60 9.70 2.07
C CYS A 41 4.19 11.06 2.48
N GLU A 42 4.98 11.12 3.55
CA GLU A 42 5.65 12.35 4.01
C GLU A 42 7.05 12.49 3.39
N HIS A 43 7.63 11.39 2.92
CA HIS A 43 8.97 11.35 2.32
C HIS A 43 8.94 11.28 0.79
N PHE A 44 7.99 10.54 0.22
CA PHE A 44 7.84 10.36 -1.22
C PHE A 44 6.82 11.33 -1.81
N ASP A 45 7.14 11.87 -2.98
CA ASP A 45 6.23 12.70 -3.78
C ASP A 45 5.18 11.85 -4.49
N MET A 46 5.54 10.61 -4.85
CA MET A 46 4.64 9.66 -5.48
C MET A 46 5.00 8.23 -5.11
N ILE A 47 3.97 7.41 -4.87
CA ILE A 47 4.10 5.98 -4.63
C ILE A 47 3.26 5.26 -5.67
N GLY A 48 3.90 4.47 -6.53
CA GLY A 48 3.25 3.68 -7.56
C GLY A 48 3.47 2.18 -7.34
N GLY A 49 2.57 1.35 -7.87
CA GLY A 49 2.78 -0.09 -7.86
C GLY A 49 1.81 -0.85 -8.75
N THR A 50 2.10 -2.14 -8.93
CA THR A 50 1.30 -3.04 -9.79
C THR A 50 0.74 -4.21 -8.97
N ASN A 51 -0.48 -4.65 -9.27
CA ASN A 51 -1.14 -5.75 -8.54
C ASN A 51 -1.14 -5.48 -7.01
N THR A 52 -0.63 -6.39 -6.17
CA THR A 52 -0.48 -6.20 -4.72
C THR A 52 0.34 -4.95 -4.36
N GLY A 53 1.29 -4.56 -5.19
CA GLY A 53 2.05 -3.31 -5.03
C GLY A 53 1.20 -2.06 -5.19
N GLY A 54 0.16 -2.10 -6.03
CA GLY A 54 -0.80 -1.00 -6.18
C GLY A 54 -1.68 -0.82 -4.94
N LEU A 55 -2.11 -1.93 -4.32
CA LEU A 55 -2.81 -1.88 -3.03
C LEU A 55 -1.92 -1.28 -1.93
N ILE A 56 -0.65 -1.68 -1.88
CA ILE A 56 0.33 -1.10 -0.94
C ILE A 56 0.51 0.40 -1.21
N ALA A 57 0.58 0.82 -2.47
CA ALA A 57 0.71 2.23 -2.84
C ALA A 57 -0.50 3.06 -2.34
N ILE A 58 -1.72 2.56 -2.49
CA ILE A 58 -2.94 3.21 -1.97
C ILE A 58 -2.88 3.31 -0.43
N MET A 59 -2.51 2.24 0.26
CA MET A 59 -2.42 2.21 1.72
C MET A 59 -1.40 3.23 2.25
N LEU A 60 -0.16 3.17 1.75
CA LEU A 60 0.93 4.00 2.23
C LEU A 60 0.83 5.46 1.77
N GLY A 61 0.38 5.69 0.53
CA GLY A 61 0.27 7.02 -0.06
C GLY A 61 -1.07 7.68 0.29
N ARG A 62 -2.15 7.17 -0.29
CA ARG A 62 -3.47 7.83 -0.25
C ARG A 62 -4.13 7.76 1.12
N LEU A 63 -4.04 6.62 1.79
CA LEU A 63 -4.62 6.40 3.12
C LEU A 63 -3.67 6.80 4.25
N ARG A 64 -2.47 7.27 3.89
CA ARG A 64 -1.44 7.80 4.79
C ARG A 64 -1.18 6.85 5.97
N MET A 65 -1.16 5.54 5.69
CA MET A 65 -0.88 4.51 6.68
C MET A 65 0.59 4.52 7.07
N THR A 66 0.86 4.11 8.31
CA THR A 66 2.22 3.71 8.67
C THR A 66 2.58 2.40 7.96
N VAL A 67 3.88 2.08 7.90
CA VAL A 67 4.30 0.82 7.29
C VAL A 67 3.77 -0.38 8.07
N ASP A 68 3.69 -0.29 9.40
CA ASP A 68 3.17 -1.37 10.23
C ASP A 68 1.65 -1.55 10.07
N GLU A 69 0.86 -0.45 10.02
CA GLU A 69 -0.58 -0.53 9.68
C GLU A 69 -0.80 -1.24 8.34
N CYS A 70 0.04 -0.90 7.35
CA CYS A 70 -0.03 -1.51 6.03
C CYS A 70 0.35 -3.01 6.07
N ILE A 71 1.32 -3.42 6.90
CA ILE A 71 1.69 -4.83 7.09
C ILE A 71 0.53 -5.60 7.73
N ASP A 72 -0.08 -5.07 8.78
CA ASP A 72 -1.18 -5.74 9.48
C ASP A 72 -2.38 -5.96 8.54
N HIS A 73 -2.75 -4.93 7.76
CA HIS A 73 -3.78 -5.07 6.73
C HIS A 73 -3.40 -6.04 5.62
N TYR A 74 -2.14 -6.01 5.17
CA TYR A 74 -1.64 -6.92 4.15
C TYR A 74 -1.72 -8.38 4.58
N LEU A 75 -1.35 -8.68 5.83
CA LEU A 75 -1.42 -10.02 6.40
C LEU A 75 -2.88 -10.47 6.61
N SER A 76 -3.75 -9.59 7.09
CA SER A 76 -5.17 -9.92 7.25
C SER A 76 -5.86 -10.24 5.92
N LEU A 77 -5.52 -9.51 4.85
CA LEU A 77 -6.01 -9.79 3.50
C LEU A 77 -5.41 -11.08 2.93
N HIS A 78 -4.15 -11.34 3.25
CA HIS A 78 -3.51 -12.60 2.87
C HIS A 78 -4.20 -13.79 3.54
N ASP A 79 -4.47 -13.73 4.84
CA ASP A 79 -5.14 -14.82 5.55
C ASP A 79 -6.55 -15.07 5.01
N SER A 80 -7.33 -14.02 4.71
CA SER A 80 -8.69 -14.18 4.16
C SER A 80 -8.72 -14.71 2.72
N VAL A 81 -7.72 -14.35 1.90
CA VAL A 81 -7.63 -14.80 0.50
C VAL A 81 -6.99 -16.18 0.37
N PHE A 82 -6.09 -16.58 1.28
CA PHE A 82 -5.27 -17.79 1.14
C PHE A 82 -5.67 -18.97 2.04
N LEU A 83 -6.29 -18.73 3.20
CA LEU A 83 -6.69 -19.85 4.09
C LEU A 83 -7.93 -20.60 3.60
N ASP A 84 -8.69 -20.05 2.66
CA ASP A 84 -9.93 -20.69 2.19
C ASP A 84 -9.73 -21.61 0.97
N ASN A 85 -8.59 -21.57 0.25
CA ASN A 85 -8.30 -22.54 -0.83
C ASN A 85 -6.79 -22.66 -1.14
N GLY A 86 -6.15 -23.75 -0.69
CA GLY A 86 -4.72 -24.05 -0.86
C GLY A 86 -4.24 -24.35 -2.29
N ILE A 87 -4.59 -23.55 -3.30
CA ILE A 87 -4.12 -23.74 -4.68
C ILE A 87 -3.79 -22.38 -5.32
N PHE A 88 -2.62 -21.83 -5.00
CA PHE A 88 -2.10 -20.64 -5.69
C PHE A 88 -1.52 -20.95 -7.08
N GLU A 89 -1.34 -22.22 -7.45
CA GLU A 89 -0.80 -22.58 -8.77
C GLU A 89 -1.82 -22.58 -9.92
N LEU A 90 -3.14 -22.40 -9.66
CA LEU A 90 -4.16 -22.66 -10.70
C LEU A 90 -5.28 -21.63 -10.86
N ARG A 91 -5.22 -20.44 -10.24
CA ARG A 91 -6.19 -19.37 -10.55
C ARG A 91 -5.52 -18.18 -11.21
N ASP A 92 -5.15 -18.43 -12.45
CA ASP A 92 -4.96 -17.50 -13.56
C ASP A 92 -6.27 -16.76 -13.93
N ARG A 93 -7.06 -16.36 -12.93
CA ARG A 93 -8.22 -15.49 -13.08
C ARG A 93 -8.15 -14.44 -11.98
N TYR A 94 -7.63 -13.28 -12.37
CA TYR A 94 -7.87 -12.00 -11.72
C TYR A 94 -9.34 -11.97 -11.24
N ASN A 95 -9.53 -12.12 -9.94
CA ASN A 95 -10.84 -11.91 -9.34
C ASN A 95 -10.89 -10.44 -8.96
N ASP A 96 -11.32 -9.58 -9.89
CA ASP A 96 -11.45 -8.14 -9.67
C ASP A 96 -12.22 -7.85 -8.37
N TYR A 97 -13.20 -8.70 -8.06
CA TYR A 97 -13.96 -8.67 -6.81
C TYR A 97 -13.11 -8.82 -5.55
N ALA A 98 -12.10 -9.69 -5.55
CA ALA A 98 -11.25 -9.91 -4.38
C ALA A 98 -10.35 -8.69 -4.11
N MET A 99 -9.86 -8.04 -5.18
CA MET A 99 -9.05 -6.82 -5.05
C MET A 99 -9.93 -5.62 -4.66
N GLU A 100 -11.13 -5.51 -5.24
CA GLU A 100 -12.13 -4.52 -4.86
C GLU A 100 -12.52 -4.66 -3.38
N GLU A 101 -12.86 -5.87 -2.93
CA GLU A 101 -13.22 -6.13 -1.53
C GLU A 101 -12.04 -5.85 -0.59
N SER A 102 -10.81 -6.18 -1.01
CA SER A 102 -9.62 -5.85 -0.23
C SER A 102 -9.46 -4.33 -0.02
N VAL A 103 -9.73 -3.53 -1.06
CA VAL A 103 -9.71 -2.07 -0.95
C VAL A 103 -10.86 -1.60 -0.05
N LYS A 104 -12.07 -2.13 -0.23
CA LYS A 104 -13.25 -1.78 0.58
C LYS A 104 -13.05 -2.09 2.07
N ASP A 105 -12.48 -3.24 2.40
CA ASP A 105 -12.19 -3.63 3.79
C ASP A 105 -11.22 -2.66 4.45
N VAL A 106 -10.20 -2.21 3.70
CA VAL A 106 -9.27 -1.18 4.16
C VAL A 106 -9.96 0.18 4.32
N LEU A 107 -10.88 0.56 3.43
CA LEU A 107 -11.67 1.79 3.57
C LEU A 107 -12.58 1.74 4.80
N ARG A 108 -13.29 0.61 5.00
CA ARG A 108 -14.14 0.35 6.18
C ARG A 108 -13.33 0.41 7.47
N SER A 109 -12.14 -0.19 7.52
CA SER A 109 -11.30 -0.16 8.73
C SER A 109 -10.89 1.26 9.13
N LYS A 110 -10.81 2.18 8.17
CA LYS A 110 -10.52 3.60 8.38
C LYS A 110 -11.75 4.50 8.43
N ASN A 111 -12.96 3.94 8.45
CA ASN A 111 -14.24 4.68 8.41
C ASN A 111 -14.34 5.64 7.22
N ILE A 112 -13.84 5.21 6.05
CA ILE A 112 -13.93 5.95 4.79
C ILE A 112 -15.04 5.32 3.95
N ASP A 113 -15.82 6.17 3.28
CA ASP A 113 -16.88 5.75 2.36
C ASP A 113 -16.29 4.95 1.18
N GLU A 114 -16.91 3.81 0.85
CA GLU A 114 -16.41 2.88 -0.18
C GLU A 114 -16.38 3.51 -1.58
N ASP A 115 -17.24 4.50 -1.84
CA ASP A 115 -17.34 5.22 -3.12
C ASP A 115 -16.50 6.51 -3.12
N THR A 116 -15.63 6.70 -2.11
CA THR A 116 -14.68 7.81 -2.07
C THR A 116 -13.79 7.82 -3.30
N LEU A 117 -13.70 8.97 -3.96
CA LEU A 117 -12.82 9.15 -5.10
C LEU A 117 -11.35 9.00 -4.68
N LEU A 118 -10.57 8.30 -5.51
CA LEU A 118 -9.11 8.27 -5.45
C LEU A 118 -8.56 9.64 -5.91
N LYS A 119 -8.82 10.68 -5.11
CA LYS A 119 -8.44 12.06 -5.37
C LYS A 119 -7.97 12.67 -4.06
N ASP A 120 -6.75 13.18 -4.05
CA ASP A 120 -6.27 14.07 -2.98
C ASP A 120 -6.73 15.50 -3.28
N THR A 121 -7.22 16.18 -2.24
CA THR A 121 -7.66 17.58 -2.31
C THR A 121 -6.54 18.57 -2.00
N GLU A 122 -5.39 18.07 -1.54
CA GLU A 122 -4.21 18.86 -1.18
C GLU A 122 -3.16 18.78 -2.30
N ASP A 123 -2.69 19.94 -2.77
CA ASP A 123 -1.72 20.02 -3.87
C ASP A 123 -0.36 19.41 -3.49
N THR A 124 0.03 19.50 -2.21
CA THR A 124 1.31 18.99 -1.67
C THR A 124 1.26 17.53 -1.24
N ALA A 125 0.14 16.84 -1.38
CA ALA A 125 0.02 15.44 -0.97
C ALA A 125 0.78 14.50 -1.92
N CYS A 126 1.41 13.47 -1.35
CA CYS A 126 1.98 12.33 -2.07
C CYS A 126 0.95 11.75 -3.05
N LYS A 127 1.34 11.63 -4.32
CA LYS A 127 0.48 11.07 -5.36
C LYS A 127 0.53 9.54 -5.36
N VAL A 128 -0.56 8.91 -5.76
CA VAL A 128 -0.69 7.46 -5.98
C VAL A 128 -1.23 7.22 -7.37
#